data_AF-A0A2P4XQW6-F1
#
_entry.id   AF-A0A2P4XQW6-F1
#
_cell.length_a   1.000
_cell.length_b   1.000
_cell.length_c   1.000
_cell.angle_alpha   90.00
_cell.angle_beta   90.00
_cell.angle_gamma   90.00
#
_symmetry.space_group_name_H-M   'P 1'
#
loop_
_entity.id
_entity.type
_entity.pdbx_description
1 polymer ?
#
loop_
_entity_poly.entity_id
_entity_poly.type
_entity_poly.pdbx_seq_one_letter_code
_entity_poly.pdbx_strand_id
1 'polypeptide(L)'
;MASKFRSWWIKPLAMYHTDVRHVMLLDVDDVIMKDPAVVRGLDGYVKTGTTFFYDRVITQRRFLTGNDTGKTYVSKLLHEFDYDRFNVSKGFEPSEHMLNTFAFRGKSIHEMDSSMVLIDKQRAGKTVMDIMFWFITEERFRFTYSWGDKETFWLAFEMARYMPVQDDENETAEILYLNGKALIDPYPQGIGFIRKAKQ
;
A
#
# COMPACT_ATOMS: atom_id res chain seq x y z
N MET A 1 3.31 -21.31 15.30
CA MET A 1 3.42 -19.87 14.97
C MET A 1 4.06 -19.67 13.59
N ALA A 2 5.24 -20.25 13.31
CA ALA A 2 5.93 -20.12 12.01
C ALA A 2 5.08 -20.53 10.78
N SER A 3 4.30 -21.62 10.87
CA SER A 3 3.44 -22.07 9.76
C SER A 3 2.34 -21.09 9.34
N LYS A 4 2.03 -20.08 10.17
CA LYS A 4 1.08 -19.02 9.87
C LYS A 4 1.69 -17.89 9.03
N PHE A 5 3.02 -17.86 8.90
CA PHE A 5 3.76 -16.88 8.13
C PHE A 5 4.47 -17.55 6.95
N ARG A 6 3.68 -17.87 5.93
CA ARG A 6 4.09 -18.48 4.66
C ARG A 6 3.29 -17.83 3.53
N SER A 7 3.67 -18.10 2.28
CA SER A 7 3.02 -17.51 1.10
C SER A 7 3.03 -15.99 1.20
N TRP A 8 1.91 -15.29 0.90
CA TRP A 8 1.77 -13.83 0.97
C TRP A 8 2.39 -13.18 2.21
N TRP A 9 2.25 -13.81 3.38
CA TRP A 9 2.64 -13.21 4.64
C TRP A 9 4.15 -13.18 4.90
N ILE A 10 4.95 -13.84 4.05
CA ILE A 10 6.41 -13.75 4.13
C ILE A 10 6.92 -12.39 3.63
N LYS A 11 6.22 -11.75 2.67
CA LYS A 11 6.58 -10.45 2.11
C LYS A 11 6.62 -9.33 3.17
N PRO A 12 5.55 -9.06 3.93
CA PRO A 12 5.57 -8.01 4.93
C PRO A 12 6.50 -8.35 6.11
N LEU A 13 6.72 -9.64 6.44
CA LEU A 13 7.76 -10.03 7.38
C LEU A 13 9.17 -9.69 6.86
N ALA A 14 9.45 -9.99 5.59
CA ALA A 14 10.73 -9.65 4.98
C ALA A 14 10.94 -8.13 4.95
N MET A 15 9.91 -7.36 4.58
CA MET A 15 9.93 -5.89 4.66
C MET A 15 10.26 -5.41 6.09
N TYR A 16 9.62 -5.98 7.12
CA TYR A 16 9.83 -5.60 8.51
C TYR A 16 11.26 -5.91 9.00
N HIS A 17 11.72 -7.15 8.80
CA HIS A 17 12.97 -7.65 9.38
C HIS A 17 14.25 -7.35 8.61
N THR A 18 14.17 -6.98 7.33
CA THR A 18 15.38 -6.70 6.54
C THR A 18 15.96 -5.34 6.87
N ASP A 19 17.26 -5.23 7.15
CA ASP A 19 17.90 -3.95 7.50
C ASP A 19 18.25 -3.05 6.29
N VAL A 20 17.90 -3.47 5.07
CA VAL A 20 18.09 -2.71 3.83
C VAL A 20 17.18 -1.48 3.84
N ARG A 21 17.73 -0.30 3.58
CA ARG A 21 16.96 0.95 3.50
C ARG A 21 15.94 0.95 2.36
N HIS A 22 16.39 0.79 1.12
CA HIS A 22 15.53 0.85 -0.06
C HIS A 22 15.14 -0.56 -0.51
N VAL A 23 14.02 -1.06 -0.01
CA VAL A 23 13.53 -2.42 -0.30
C VAL A 23 12.60 -2.39 -1.51
N MET A 24 12.81 -3.34 -2.42
CA MET A 24 11.88 -3.69 -3.50
C MET A 24 11.51 -5.17 -3.31
N LEU A 25 10.23 -5.43 -3.08
CA LEU A 25 9.67 -6.77 -3.12
C LEU A 25 9.03 -6.98 -4.49
N LEU A 26 9.28 -8.15 -5.07
CA LEU A 26 8.69 -8.62 -6.31
C LEU A 26 8.09 -10.01 -6.05
N ASP A 27 7.00 -10.31 -6.73
CA ASP A 27 6.52 -11.68 -6.81
C ASP A 27 7.48 -12.54 -7.62
N VAL A 28 7.52 -13.84 -7.31
CA VAL A 28 8.46 -14.77 -7.96
C VAL A 28 8.08 -15.03 -9.43
N ASP A 29 6.83 -14.77 -9.80
CA ASP A 29 6.28 -14.89 -11.14
C ASP A 29 6.22 -13.56 -11.91
N ASP A 30 6.84 -12.49 -11.37
CA ASP A 30 7.02 -11.25 -12.11
C ASP A 30 8.04 -11.42 -13.24
N VAL A 31 7.65 -11.03 -14.47
CA VAL A 31 8.55 -10.99 -15.63
C VAL A 31 8.98 -9.55 -15.88
N ILE A 32 10.24 -9.26 -15.57
CA ILE A 32 10.79 -7.91 -15.64
C ILE A 32 11.39 -7.64 -17.04
N MET A 33 10.77 -6.73 -17.78
CA MET A 33 11.12 -6.43 -19.19
C MET A 33 12.15 -5.29 -19.33
N LYS A 34 12.40 -4.54 -18.26
CA LYS A 34 13.35 -3.42 -18.18
C LYS A 34 13.95 -3.41 -16.77
N ASP A 35 15.15 -2.86 -16.60
CA ASP A 35 15.74 -2.65 -15.27
C ASP A 35 14.69 -2.09 -14.28
N PRO A 36 14.34 -2.83 -13.22
CA PRO A 36 13.28 -2.43 -12.30
C PRO A 36 13.71 -1.26 -11.41
N ALA A 37 15.01 -0.95 -11.30
CA ALA A 37 15.49 0.19 -10.52
C ALA A 37 14.92 1.53 -11.01
N VAL A 38 14.47 1.60 -12.27
CA VAL A 38 13.84 2.79 -12.86
C VAL A 38 12.63 3.27 -12.06
N VAL A 39 11.92 2.39 -11.34
CA VAL A 39 10.74 2.80 -10.57
C VAL A 39 11.10 3.64 -9.34
N ARG A 40 12.37 3.62 -8.89
CA ARG A 40 12.86 4.54 -7.86
C ARG A 40 13.01 5.98 -8.37
N GLY A 41 13.08 6.16 -9.69
CA GLY A 41 13.12 7.48 -10.32
C GLY A 41 11.75 8.08 -10.58
N LEU A 42 10.65 7.37 -10.27
CA LEU A 42 9.30 7.94 -10.39
C LEU A 42 9.11 9.04 -9.35
N ASP A 43 8.45 10.12 -9.74
CA ASP A 43 8.16 11.26 -8.85
C ASP A 43 7.56 10.80 -7.53
N GLY A 44 6.68 9.79 -7.57
CA GLY A 44 6.11 9.18 -6.37
C GLY A 44 7.13 8.62 -5.39
N TYR A 45 8.11 7.84 -5.88
CA TYR A 45 9.17 7.30 -5.02
C TYR A 45 10.08 8.40 -4.49
N VAL A 46 10.47 9.35 -5.34
CA VAL A 46 11.34 10.47 -4.96
C VAL A 46 10.66 11.32 -3.89
N LYS A 47 9.37 11.62 -4.07
CA LYS A 47 8.56 12.43 -3.15
C LYS A 47 8.22 11.75 -1.84
N THR A 48 7.96 10.45 -1.85
CA THR A 48 7.36 9.77 -0.68
C THR A 48 8.21 8.65 -0.09
N GLY A 49 9.20 8.17 -0.83
CA GLY A 49 9.93 6.95 -0.51
C GLY A 49 9.14 5.67 -0.79
N THR A 50 7.96 5.76 -1.43
CA THR A 50 7.10 4.61 -1.72
C THR A 50 6.70 4.54 -3.19
N THR A 51 6.49 3.33 -3.69
CA THR A 51 5.80 3.12 -4.97
C THR A 51 4.96 1.89 -4.85
N PHE A 52 3.64 2.10 -4.89
CA PHE A 52 2.62 1.07 -4.89
C PHE A 52 1.80 1.18 -6.18
N PHE A 53 1.02 0.16 -6.50
CA PHE A 53 0.20 0.12 -7.72
C PHE A 53 -1.27 -0.09 -7.37
N TYR A 54 -2.17 0.45 -8.19
CA TYR A 54 -3.60 0.15 -8.01
C TYR A 54 -3.92 -1.27 -8.47
N ASP A 55 -4.73 -1.98 -7.69
CA ASP A 55 -5.37 -3.21 -8.14
C ASP A 55 -6.63 -2.89 -8.98
N ARG A 56 -7.21 -3.93 -9.57
CA ARG A 56 -8.48 -3.87 -10.30
C ARG A 56 -9.61 -3.49 -9.36
N VAL A 57 -10.50 -2.65 -9.88
CA VAL A 57 -11.74 -2.28 -9.20
C VAL A 57 -12.71 -3.46 -9.22
N ILE A 58 -13.04 -3.99 -8.05
CA ILE A 58 -13.97 -5.11 -7.90
C ILE A 58 -15.09 -4.72 -6.93
N THR A 59 -16.30 -4.52 -7.47
CA THR A 59 -17.47 -4.09 -6.70
C THR A 59 -18.11 -5.27 -5.97
N GLN A 60 -17.67 -5.54 -4.74
CA GLN A 60 -18.25 -6.54 -3.83
C GLN A 60 -18.20 -6.03 -2.37
N ARG A 61 -18.73 -6.83 -1.43
CA ARG A 61 -18.70 -6.55 0.02
C ARG A 61 -17.82 -7.57 0.75
N ARG A 62 -16.51 -7.46 0.57
CA ARG A 62 -15.50 -8.30 1.24
C ARG A 62 -14.25 -7.44 1.50
N PHE A 63 -13.33 -7.92 2.35
CA PHE A 63 -12.07 -7.25 2.59
C PHE A 63 -12.29 -5.81 3.05
N LEU A 64 -11.73 -4.80 2.37
CA LEU A 64 -11.85 -3.39 2.76
C LEU A 64 -13.31 -2.89 2.86
N THR A 65 -14.21 -3.40 2.03
CA THR A 65 -15.65 -3.06 2.05
C THR A 65 -16.51 -4.13 2.72
N GLY A 66 -15.88 -5.14 3.33
CA GLY A 66 -16.56 -6.17 4.11
C GLY A 66 -17.27 -5.56 5.31
N ASN A 67 -18.37 -6.18 5.73
CA ASN A 67 -19.10 -5.78 6.93
C ASN A 67 -18.32 -6.24 8.17
N ASP A 68 -17.88 -5.28 8.97
CA ASP A 68 -17.31 -5.49 10.31
C ASP A 68 -18.23 -4.80 11.32
N THR A 69 -19.09 -5.60 11.96
CA THR A 69 -20.08 -5.15 12.97
C THR A 69 -20.91 -3.94 12.53
N GLY A 70 -21.48 -3.98 11.33
CA GLY A 70 -22.41 -2.97 10.82
C GLY A 70 -21.77 -1.80 10.06
N LYS A 71 -20.43 -1.71 10.03
CA LYS A 71 -19.67 -0.73 9.23
C LYS A 71 -18.85 -1.44 8.16
N THR A 72 -18.37 -0.72 7.14
CA THR A 72 -17.31 -1.27 6.29
C THR A 72 -16.03 -1.39 7.11
N TYR A 73 -15.22 -2.41 6.83
CA TYR A 73 -13.95 -2.63 7.51
C TYR A 73 -13.08 -1.38 7.49
N VAL A 74 -12.87 -0.76 6.32
CA VAL A 74 -11.99 0.41 6.20
C VAL A 74 -12.49 1.60 7.03
N SER A 75 -13.80 1.82 7.09
CA SER A 75 -14.39 2.87 7.93
C SER A 75 -14.18 2.57 9.41
N LYS A 76 -14.47 1.32 9.83
CA LYS A 76 -14.28 0.91 11.22
C LYS A 76 -12.82 0.98 11.65
N LEU A 77 -11.91 0.48 10.82
CA LEU A 77 -10.46 0.54 11.04
C LEU A 77 -10.02 1.98 11.32
N LEU A 78 -10.36 2.93 10.46
CA LEU A 78 -9.98 4.33 10.65
C LEU A 78 -10.49 4.88 12.00
N HIS A 79 -11.74 4.59 12.36
CA HIS A 79 -12.35 5.14 13.57
C HIS A 79 -11.89 4.47 14.87
N GLU A 80 -11.57 3.18 14.84
CA GLU A 80 -11.37 2.35 16.03
C GLU A 80 -9.93 1.85 16.17
N PHE A 81 -9.02 2.23 15.26
CA PHE A 81 -7.60 1.96 15.39
C PHE A 81 -7.01 2.65 16.63
N ASP A 82 -6.20 1.91 17.37
CA ASP A 82 -5.53 2.39 18.59
C ASP A 82 -4.31 3.23 18.23
N TYR A 83 -4.55 4.50 17.85
CA TYR A 83 -3.51 5.44 17.46
C TYR A 83 -2.50 5.71 18.60
N ASP A 84 -2.97 5.74 19.84
CA ASP A 84 -2.15 6.01 21.02
C ASP A 84 -1.13 4.89 21.23
N ARG A 85 -1.50 3.62 21.01
CA ARG A 85 -0.58 2.47 21.06
C ARG A 85 0.65 2.65 20.17
N PHE A 86 0.54 3.37 19.05
CA PHE A 86 1.62 3.60 18.10
C PHE A 86 2.19 5.03 18.14
N ASN A 87 1.83 5.83 19.15
CA ASN A 87 2.23 7.23 19.32
C ASN A 87 1.85 8.13 18.11
N VAL A 88 0.67 7.90 17.53
CA VAL A 88 0.16 8.69 16.40
C VAL A 88 -0.69 9.85 16.93
N SER A 89 -0.13 11.05 16.92
CA SER A 89 -0.64 12.21 17.68
C SER A 89 -2.01 12.77 17.27
N LYS A 90 -2.46 12.54 16.03
CA LYS A 90 -3.67 13.17 15.49
C LYS A 90 -4.91 12.28 15.51
N GLY A 91 -4.77 10.99 15.85
CA GLY A 91 -5.91 10.05 15.88
C GLY A 91 -6.65 9.94 14.53
N PHE A 92 -7.99 10.01 14.59
CA PHE A 92 -8.87 9.93 13.42
C PHE A 92 -8.83 11.22 12.58
N GLU A 93 -8.05 11.22 11.49
CA GLU A 93 -7.98 12.35 10.55
C GLU A 93 -7.73 11.90 9.10
N PRO A 94 -8.47 10.94 8.49
CA PRO A 94 -8.10 10.29 7.22
C PRO A 94 -7.54 11.22 6.12
N SER A 95 -6.48 10.81 5.43
CA SER A 95 -5.87 11.62 4.37
C SER A 95 -6.86 11.89 3.23
N GLU A 96 -6.65 12.97 2.47
CA GLU A 96 -7.48 13.26 1.29
C GLU A 96 -7.45 12.09 0.29
N HIS A 97 -6.31 11.42 0.18
CA HIS A 97 -6.18 10.21 -0.62
C HIS A 97 -7.05 9.07 -0.12
N MET A 98 -6.98 8.74 1.18
CA MET A 98 -7.83 7.72 1.79
C MET A 98 -9.31 8.00 1.51
N LEU A 99 -9.76 9.24 1.70
CA LEU A 99 -11.14 9.65 1.43
C LEU A 99 -11.55 9.47 -0.05
N ASN A 100 -10.58 9.56 -0.96
CA ASN A 100 -10.79 9.40 -2.40
C ASN A 100 -10.62 7.97 -2.92
N THR A 101 -10.07 7.05 -2.13
CA THR A 101 -9.89 5.63 -2.52
C THR A 101 -11.21 4.99 -2.94
N PHE A 102 -11.13 4.04 -3.88
CA PHE A 102 -12.31 3.26 -4.26
C PHE A 102 -12.84 2.45 -3.07
N ALA A 103 -11.95 1.91 -2.25
CA ALA A 103 -12.29 1.16 -1.05
C ALA A 103 -13.08 1.98 -0.02
N PHE A 104 -12.60 3.16 0.37
CA PHE A 104 -13.30 4.02 1.34
C PHE A 104 -14.67 4.44 0.84
N ARG A 105 -14.78 4.72 -0.46
CA ARG A 105 -16.05 5.07 -1.13
C ARG A 105 -16.97 3.87 -1.38
N GLY A 106 -16.60 2.67 -0.91
CA GLY A 106 -17.41 1.46 -1.03
C GLY A 106 -17.49 0.89 -2.46
N LYS A 107 -16.59 1.29 -3.34
CA LYS A 107 -16.60 0.94 -4.78
C LYS A 107 -15.74 -0.28 -5.10
N SER A 108 -14.69 -0.56 -4.33
CA SER A 108 -13.80 -1.70 -4.58
C SER A 108 -13.44 -2.43 -3.29
N ILE A 109 -13.35 -3.76 -3.34
CA ILE A 109 -12.82 -4.57 -2.24
C ILE A 109 -11.29 -4.46 -2.08
N HIS A 110 -10.61 -3.88 -3.06
CA HIS A 110 -9.16 -3.75 -3.16
C HIS A 110 -8.75 -2.36 -3.63
N GLU A 111 -7.63 -1.87 -3.11
CA GLU A 111 -7.04 -0.62 -3.57
C GLU A 111 -5.65 -0.87 -4.17
N MET A 112 -4.81 -1.65 -3.47
CA MET A 112 -3.41 -1.83 -3.83
C MET A 112 -3.13 -3.23 -4.40
N ASP A 113 -2.35 -3.27 -5.49
CA ASP A 113 -1.67 -4.46 -5.99
C ASP A 113 -0.27 -4.57 -5.35
N SER A 114 0.14 -5.79 -5.00
CA SER A 114 1.40 -6.06 -4.32
C SER A 114 2.32 -7.02 -5.06
N SER A 115 2.16 -7.14 -6.40
CA SER A 115 3.16 -7.80 -7.25
C SER A 115 4.53 -7.14 -7.04
N MET A 116 4.57 -5.81 -7.12
CA MET A 116 5.74 -5.00 -6.81
C MET A 116 5.48 -3.98 -5.70
N VAL A 117 6.33 -3.97 -4.67
CA VAL A 117 6.24 -3.07 -3.51
C VAL A 117 7.59 -2.42 -3.24
N LEU A 118 7.64 -1.08 -3.24
CA LEU A 118 8.87 -0.34 -2.93
C LEU A 118 8.69 0.55 -1.70
N ILE A 119 9.63 0.45 -0.77
CA ILE A 119 9.67 1.26 0.44
C ILE A 119 11.11 1.69 0.76
N ASP A 120 11.33 2.98 0.95
CA ASP A 120 12.46 3.55 1.70
C ASP A 120 12.12 3.46 3.19
N LYS A 121 12.69 2.46 3.88
CA LYS A 121 12.42 2.18 5.30
C LYS A 121 12.87 3.29 6.23
N GLN A 122 13.89 4.07 5.85
CA GLN A 122 14.33 5.20 6.67
C GLN A 122 13.25 6.28 6.67
N ARG A 123 12.64 6.54 5.51
CA ARG A 123 11.53 7.50 5.37
C ARG A 123 10.21 6.95 5.89
N ALA A 124 9.95 5.65 5.78
CA ALA A 124 8.75 5.07 6.40
C ALA A 124 8.79 5.19 7.93
N GLY A 125 9.97 5.06 8.53
CA GLY A 125 10.14 5.16 9.97
C GLY A 125 9.59 3.96 10.73
N LYS A 126 9.88 3.92 12.04
CA LYS A 126 9.54 2.79 12.91
C LYS A 126 8.02 2.61 13.08
N THR A 127 7.27 3.69 13.19
CA THR A 127 5.81 3.65 13.39
C THR A 127 5.10 2.93 12.25
N VAL A 128 5.41 3.25 10.99
CA VAL A 128 4.84 2.53 9.84
C VAL A 128 5.17 1.04 9.90
N MET A 129 6.43 0.70 10.21
CA MET A 129 6.88 -0.70 10.30
C MET A 129 6.13 -1.46 11.41
N ASP A 130 5.96 -0.85 12.59
CA ASP A 130 5.27 -1.49 13.71
C ASP A 130 3.77 -1.67 13.44
N ILE A 131 3.13 -0.72 12.78
CA ILE A 131 1.72 -0.85 12.37
C ILE A 131 1.57 -1.93 11.29
N MET A 132 2.48 -1.98 10.31
CA MET A 132 2.53 -3.06 9.32
C MET A 132 2.68 -4.43 10.01
N PHE A 133 3.54 -4.51 11.02
CA PHE A 133 3.73 -5.72 11.81
C PHE A 133 2.47 -6.11 12.59
N TRP A 134 1.78 -5.15 13.19
CA TRP A 134 0.49 -5.34 13.86
C TRP A 134 -0.57 -5.89 12.90
N PHE A 135 -0.66 -5.33 11.69
CA PHE A 135 -1.59 -5.80 10.67
C PHE A 135 -1.43 -7.29 10.36
N ILE A 136 -0.19 -7.78 10.32
CA ILE A 136 0.12 -9.19 9.99
C ILE A 136 0.20 -10.11 11.20
N THR A 137 0.22 -9.59 12.43
CA THR A 137 0.37 -10.41 13.64
C THR A 137 -0.89 -10.44 14.50
N GLU A 138 -1.75 -9.45 14.38
CA GLU A 138 -2.98 -9.31 15.16
C GLU A 138 -4.18 -9.14 14.23
N GLU A 139 -4.20 -8.08 13.44
CA GLU A 139 -5.41 -7.63 12.75
C GLU A 139 -5.92 -8.64 11.73
N ARG A 140 -5.02 -9.26 10.95
CA ARG A 140 -5.41 -10.29 9.97
C ARG A 140 -6.10 -11.51 10.59
N PHE A 141 -5.87 -11.76 11.88
CA PHE A 141 -6.50 -12.87 12.60
C PHE A 141 -7.87 -12.48 13.18
N ARG A 142 -8.09 -11.18 13.40
CA ARG A 142 -9.38 -10.61 13.78
C ARG A 142 -10.31 -10.48 12.58
N PHE A 143 -9.82 -9.93 11.47
CA PHE A 143 -10.60 -9.67 10.26
C PHE A 143 -9.77 -9.93 9.00
N THR A 144 -10.36 -10.61 8.01
CA THR A 144 -9.73 -10.79 6.71
C THR A 144 -9.94 -9.55 5.84
N TYR A 145 -9.05 -8.56 5.97
CA TYR A 145 -9.17 -7.25 5.32
C TYR A 145 -8.59 -7.17 3.91
N SER A 146 -7.88 -8.21 3.46
CA SER A 146 -7.13 -8.20 2.22
C SER A 146 -7.10 -9.59 1.57
N TRP A 147 -6.86 -9.62 0.26
CA TRP A 147 -6.42 -10.85 -0.39
C TRP A 147 -4.90 -10.99 -0.17
N GLY A 148 -4.53 -11.74 0.86
CA GLY A 148 -3.12 -11.85 1.27
C GLY A 148 -2.63 -10.57 1.93
N ASP A 149 -1.44 -10.12 1.54
CA ASP A 149 -0.69 -9.03 2.15
C ASP A 149 -0.97 -7.66 1.53
N LYS A 150 -1.62 -7.59 0.36
CA LYS A 150 -1.58 -6.40 -0.50
C LYS A 150 -2.05 -5.09 0.11
N GLU A 151 -3.11 -5.10 0.92
CA GLU A 151 -3.61 -3.86 1.51
C GLU A 151 -2.76 -3.43 2.73
N THR A 152 -1.91 -4.32 3.24
CA THR A 152 -1.16 -4.11 4.49
C THR A 152 -0.18 -2.95 4.39
N PHE A 153 0.53 -2.85 3.27
CA PHE A 153 1.60 -1.88 3.09
C PHE A 153 1.02 -0.47 3.15
N TRP A 154 0.06 -0.16 2.29
CA TRP A 154 -0.50 1.18 2.22
C TRP A 154 -1.33 1.57 3.44
N LEU A 155 -2.09 0.63 4.02
CA LEU A 155 -2.84 0.91 5.25
C LEU A 155 -1.91 1.23 6.42
N ALA A 156 -0.73 0.61 6.50
CA ALA A 156 0.24 0.95 7.54
C ALA A 156 0.74 2.40 7.41
N PHE A 157 0.99 2.88 6.19
CA PHE A 157 1.33 4.29 5.95
C PHE A 157 0.17 5.22 6.33
N GLU A 158 -1.05 4.90 5.90
CA GLU A 158 -2.22 5.72 6.23
C GLU A 158 -2.45 5.80 7.75
N MET A 159 -2.37 4.67 8.46
CA MET A 159 -2.60 4.64 9.91
C MET A 159 -1.46 5.33 10.69
N ALA A 160 -0.22 5.27 10.19
CA ALA A 160 0.92 5.94 10.80
C ALA A 160 0.88 7.47 10.62
N ARG A 161 0.05 7.97 9.69
CA ARG A 161 -0.07 9.41 9.37
C ARG A 161 1.23 10.05 8.89
N TYR A 162 2.23 9.23 8.58
CA TYR A 162 3.60 9.68 8.36
C TYR A 162 3.99 9.56 6.89
N MET A 163 4.24 10.72 6.29
CA MET A 163 5.18 10.87 5.19
C MET A 163 6.16 11.96 5.60
N PRO A 164 7.46 11.66 5.82
CA PRO A 164 8.42 12.73 6.00
C PRO A 164 8.71 13.36 4.65
N VAL A 165 8.29 14.60 4.51
CA VAL A 165 9.13 15.57 3.83
C VAL A 165 9.95 16.24 4.94
N GLN A 166 11.19 15.78 5.13
CA GLN A 166 12.19 16.69 5.69
C GLN A 166 12.71 17.48 4.50
N ASP A 167 12.18 18.69 4.36
CA ASP A 167 12.79 19.88 3.75
C ASP A 167 11.68 20.82 3.27
N ASP A 168 10.92 21.40 4.21
CA ASP A 168 10.39 22.78 4.19
C ASP A 168 9.23 22.90 5.19
N GLU A 169 9.24 23.96 6.00
CA GLU A 169 8.22 24.29 7.01
C GLU A 169 6.82 24.59 6.42
N ASN A 170 6.62 24.37 5.11
CA ASN A 170 5.42 24.71 4.36
C ASN A 170 4.86 23.58 3.48
N GLU A 171 5.42 22.37 3.48
CA GLU A 171 4.88 21.28 2.66
C GLU A 171 3.90 20.40 3.46
N THR A 172 2.64 20.44 3.03
CA THR A 172 1.57 19.53 3.46
C THR A 172 2.02 18.09 3.25
N ALA A 173 1.74 17.21 4.23
CA ALA A 173 2.00 15.77 4.16
C ALA A 173 1.66 15.23 2.76
N GLU A 174 2.68 14.98 1.93
CA GLU A 174 2.45 14.38 0.63
C GLU A 174 1.99 12.94 0.84
N ILE A 175 1.09 12.50 -0.03
CA ILE A 175 0.34 11.25 0.09
C ILE A 175 1.14 10.08 -0.49
N LEU A 176 0.87 8.89 0.02
CA LEU A 176 1.17 7.61 -0.61
C LEU A 176 1.01 7.60 -2.13
N TYR A 177 2.09 7.32 -2.85
CA TYR A 177 2.01 7.17 -4.29
C TYR A 177 1.49 5.78 -4.69
N LEU A 178 0.20 5.71 -5.03
CA LEU A 178 -0.38 4.63 -5.81
C LEU A 178 -0.32 4.98 -7.31
N ASN A 179 0.49 4.24 -8.05
CA ASN A 179 0.67 4.40 -9.49
C ASN A 179 -0.46 3.69 -10.24
N GLY A 180 -1.30 4.47 -10.93
CA GLY A 180 -2.34 3.96 -11.82
C GLY A 180 -1.88 3.63 -13.24
N LYS A 181 -0.63 3.95 -13.61
CA LYS A 181 -0.14 3.75 -14.98
C LYS A 181 0.38 2.36 -15.28
N ALA A 182 0.65 1.51 -14.28
CA ALA A 182 1.25 0.19 -14.54
C ALA A 182 0.30 -0.83 -15.21
N LEU A 183 -1.01 -0.63 -15.13
CA LEU A 183 -1.99 -1.48 -15.82
C LEU A 183 -2.50 -0.90 -17.14
N ILE A 184 -2.15 0.34 -17.50
CA ILE A 184 -2.77 1.06 -18.63
C ILE A 184 -1.78 1.34 -19.78
N ASP A 185 -0.47 1.32 -19.55
CA ASP A 185 0.49 1.47 -20.65
C ASP A 185 1.64 0.45 -20.56
N PRO A 186 1.45 -0.78 -21.06
CA PRO A 186 2.53 -1.77 -21.18
C PRO A 186 3.66 -1.31 -22.13
N TYR A 187 3.49 -0.14 -22.76
CA TYR A 187 4.45 0.47 -23.67
C TYR A 187 4.87 1.85 -23.12
N PRO A 188 6.12 2.02 -22.65
CA PRO A 188 6.65 3.29 -22.16
C PRO A 188 6.66 4.44 -23.20
N GLN A 189 6.29 4.14 -24.45
CA GLN A 189 6.29 5.03 -25.61
C GLN A 189 4.88 5.45 -26.03
N GLY A 190 3.83 4.94 -25.35
CA GLY A 190 2.42 5.16 -25.68
C GLY A 190 1.92 4.29 -26.84
N ILE A 191 0.60 4.02 -26.84
CA ILE A 191 -0.13 3.17 -27.80
C ILE A 191 0.03 3.61 -29.28
N GLY A 192 0.51 4.83 -29.53
CA GLY A 192 0.71 5.38 -30.88
C GLY A 192 1.72 4.64 -31.75
N PHE A 193 2.58 3.78 -31.18
CA PHE A 193 3.59 3.02 -31.91
C PHE A 193 3.18 1.58 -32.23
N ILE A 194 2.00 1.12 -31.79
CA ILE A 194 1.52 -0.21 -32.11
C ILE A 194 0.83 -0.17 -33.48
N ARG A 195 1.49 -0.71 -34.52
CA ARG A 195 0.81 -1.06 -35.77
C ARG A 195 -0.31 -2.05 -35.45
N LYS A 196 -1.56 -1.57 -35.44
CA LYS A 196 -2.74 -2.42 -35.27
C LYS A 196 -2.73 -3.51 -36.35
N ALA A 197 -2.46 -4.75 -35.94
CA ALA A 197 -2.85 -5.90 -36.73
C ALA A 197 -4.39 -5.91 -36.74
N LYS A 198 -4.97 -5.76 -37.94
CA LYS A 198 -6.41 -5.87 -38.14
C LYS A 198 -6.82 -7.32 -37.85
N GLN A 199 -7.79 -7.48 -36.95
CA GLN A 199 -8.78 -8.57 -37.04
C GLN A 199 -10.07 -7.96 -37.61
#